data_AF-A0A072P1Y7-F1
#
_entry.id   AF-A0A072P1Y7-F1
#
_cell.length_a   1.000
_cell.length_b   1.000
_cell.length_c   1.000
_cell.angle_alpha   90.00
_cell.angle_beta   90.00
_cell.angle_gamma   90.00
#
_symmetry.space_group_name_H-M   'P 1'
#
loop_
_entity.id
_entity.type
_entity.pdbx_description
1 polymer ?
#
loop_
_entity_poly.entity_id
_entity_poly.type
_entity_poly.pdbx_seq_one_letter_code
_entity_poly.pdbx_strand_id
1 'polypeptide(L)'
;MSDPSVSDRRIRPIQDAVASGNWKQALQLCDKWSKKGERSDRFLALKAFVLVNQADEKQHDRGHSEVLDLCKRNPPITEPEAIYQLHHALRALSLYKEEGPKLWERAVGSTQDNKDLYIRWLNEAIAESNWLSAQKV
;
A
#
# COMPACT_ATOMS: atom_id res chain seq x y z
N MET A 1 -18.81 3.84 -2.34
CA MET A 1 -18.12 2.65 -2.86
C MET A 1 -17.79 2.95 -4.32
N SER A 2 -16.50 3.02 -4.66
CA SER A 2 -16.09 3.24 -6.04
C SER A 2 -16.37 1.96 -6.84
N ASP A 3 -17.01 2.09 -7.99
CA ASP A 3 -17.27 0.98 -8.92
C ASP A 3 -15.90 0.37 -9.34
N PRO A 4 -15.64 -0.95 -9.19
CA PRO A 4 -14.31 -1.54 -9.42
C PRO A 4 -13.74 -1.18 -10.79
N SER A 5 -14.62 -1.12 -11.81
CA SER A 5 -14.28 -0.74 -13.18
C SER A 5 -13.81 0.71 -13.32
N VAL A 6 -14.28 1.62 -12.46
CA VAL A 6 -13.93 3.04 -12.48
C VAL A 6 -12.61 3.26 -11.75
N SER A 7 -12.41 2.62 -10.60
CA SER A 7 -11.13 2.72 -9.87
C SER A 7 -9.98 2.13 -10.68
N ASP A 8 -10.15 0.99 -11.34
CA ASP A 8 -9.09 0.40 -12.18
C ASP A 8 -8.71 1.32 -13.36
N ARG A 9 -9.69 1.97 -14.01
CA ARG A 9 -9.42 2.96 -15.07
C ARG A 9 -8.64 4.18 -14.57
N ARG A 10 -8.76 4.53 -13.29
CA ARG A 10 -8.06 5.66 -12.67
C ARG A 10 -6.66 5.29 -12.19
N ILE A 11 -6.53 4.09 -11.65
CA ILE A 11 -5.29 3.55 -11.07
C ILE A 11 -4.29 3.16 -12.15
N ARG A 12 -4.75 2.53 -13.25
CA ARG A 12 -3.86 2.00 -14.28
C ARG A 12 -2.92 3.03 -14.91
N PRO A 13 -3.37 4.24 -15.30
CA PRO A 13 -2.45 5.28 -15.78
C PRO A 13 -1.39 5.69 -14.77
N ILE A 14 -1.68 5.62 -13.46
CA ILE A 14 -0.69 5.90 -12.41
C ILE A 14 0.34 4.77 -12.37
N GLN A 15 -0.11 3.52 -12.42
CA GLN A 15 0.78 2.35 -12.45
C GLN A 15 1.70 2.36 -13.68
N ASP A 16 1.20 2.75 -14.85
CA ASP A 16 2.01 2.88 -16.07
C ASP A 16 3.09 3.97 -15.92
N ALA A 17 2.75 5.10 -15.30
CA ALA A 17 3.71 6.15 -14.99
C ALA A 17 4.76 5.70 -13.96
N VAL A 18 4.36 4.91 -12.96
CA VAL A 18 5.28 4.30 -11.99
C VAL A 18 6.22 3.30 -12.66
N ALA A 19 5.70 2.42 -13.52
CA ALA A 19 6.48 1.41 -14.22
C ALA A 19 7.51 2.01 -15.19
N SER A 20 7.24 3.20 -15.73
CA SER A 20 8.17 3.96 -16.57
C SER A 20 9.12 4.87 -15.78
N GLY A 21 9.05 4.88 -14.45
CA GLY A 21 9.84 5.76 -13.58
C GLY A 21 9.46 7.25 -13.68
N ASN A 22 8.32 7.58 -14.29
CA ASN A 22 7.84 8.95 -14.44
C ASN A 22 7.06 9.40 -13.19
N TRP A 23 7.80 9.58 -12.09
CA TRP A 23 7.25 9.94 -10.78
C TRP A 23 6.48 11.26 -10.76
N LYS A 24 6.90 12.23 -11.58
CA LYS A 24 6.22 13.52 -11.71
C LYS A 24 4.83 13.35 -12.34
N GLN A 25 4.73 12.56 -13.41
CA GLN A 25 3.45 12.26 -14.03
C GLN A 25 2.55 11.43 -13.12
N ALA A 26 3.11 10.43 -12.43
CA ALA A 26 2.39 9.62 -11.46
C ALA A 26 1.76 10.50 -10.36
N LEU A 27 2.53 11.44 -9.80
CA LEU A 27 2.03 12.36 -8.76
C LEU A 27 0.93 13.28 -9.29
N GLN A 28 1.08 13.84 -10.49
CA GLN A 28 0.04 14.66 -11.10
C GLN A 28 -1.28 13.90 -11.29
N LEU A 29 -1.21 12.62 -11.68
CA LEU A 29 -2.37 11.76 -11.80
C LEU A 29 -2.99 11.45 -10.43
N CYS A 30 -2.18 11.20 -9.41
CA CYS A 30 -2.65 11.04 -8.03
C CYS A 30 -3.39 12.30 -7.55
N ASP A 31 -2.83 13.49 -7.75
CA ASP A 31 -3.48 14.74 -7.33
C ASP A 31 -4.81 14.98 -8.06
N LYS A 32 -4.85 14.68 -9.37
CA LYS A 32 -6.07 14.77 -10.18
C LYS A 32 -7.18 13.89 -9.63
N TRP A 33 -6.90 12.63 -9.31
CA TRP A 33 -7.91 11.69 -8.82
C TRP A 33 -8.28 11.93 -7.36
N SER A 34 -7.33 12.38 -6.54
CA SER A 34 -7.60 12.83 -5.16
C SER A 34 -8.61 13.98 -5.15
N LYS A 35 -8.44 14.98 -6.04
CA LYS A 35 -9.38 16.11 -6.20
C LYS A 35 -10.76 15.66 -6.69
N LYS A 36 -10.83 14.55 -7.43
CA LYS A 36 -12.09 13.93 -7.89
C LYS A 36 -12.71 12.99 -6.84
N GLY A 37 -12.15 12.94 -5.63
CA GLY A 37 -12.69 12.18 -4.51
C GLY A 37 -12.33 10.69 -4.50
N GLU A 38 -11.35 10.25 -5.29
CA GLU A 38 -10.87 8.87 -5.19
C GLU A 38 -10.17 8.65 -3.85
N ARG A 39 -10.61 7.63 -3.11
CA ARG A 39 -10.14 7.30 -1.75
C ARG A 39 -10.10 5.80 -1.49
N SER A 40 -10.11 4.97 -2.54
CA SER A 40 -9.95 3.52 -2.36
C SER A 40 -8.59 3.18 -1.75
N ASP A 41 -8.51 2.05 -1.05
CA ASP A 41 -7.29 1.62 -0.36
C ASP A 41 -6.14 1.41 -1.34
N ARG A 42 -6.40 0.74 -2.47
CA ARG A 42 -5.45 0.65 -3.58
C ARG A 42 -4.93 2.01 -4.06
N PHE A 43 -5.82 2.99 -4.22
CA PHE A 43 -5.41 4.32 -4.66
C PHE A 43 -4.54 5.03 -3.62
N LEU A 44 -4.94 4.98 -2.35
CA LEU A 44 -4.20 5.61 -1.26
C LEU A 44 -2.82 4.98 -1.07
N ALA A 45 -2.74 3.65 -1.11
CA ALA A 45 -1.47 2.92 -1.05
C ALA A 45 -0.56 3.27 -2.23
N LEU A 46 -1.10 3.34 -3.45
CA LEU A 46 -0.33 3.72 -4.64
C LEU A 46 0.13 5.18 -4.56
N LYS A 47 -0.71 6.10 -4.11
CA LYS A 47 -0.33 7.50 -3.92
C LYS A 47 0.81 7.64 -2.89
N ALA A 48 0.70 6.95 -1.77
CA ALA A 48 1.74 6.96 -0.74
C ALA A 48 3.07 6.43 -1.30
N PHE A 49 3.04 5.33 -2.08
CA PHE A 49 4.21 4.83 -2.78
C PHE A 49 4.81 5.83 -3.77
N VAL A 50 3.97 6.52 -4.57
CA VAL A 50 4.43 7.56 -5.50
C VAL A 50 5.09 8.72 -4.78
N LEU A 51 4.58 9.12 -3.61
CA LEU A 51 5.17 10.20 -2.80
C LEU A 51 6.55 9.82 -2.24
N VAL A 52 6.69 8.61 -1.71
CA VAL A 52 7.98 8.09 -1.19
C VAL A 52 9.06 8.05 -2.28
N ASN A 53 8.69 7.88 -3.55
CA ASN A 53 9.65 7.84 -4.65
C ASN A 53 9.89 9.21 -5.32
N GLN A 54 9.34 10.30 -4.77
CA GLN A 54 9.67 11.64 -5.26
C GLN A 54 11.10 12.04 -4.83
N ALA A 55 11.78 12.77 -5.71
CA ALA A 55 13.06 13.41 -5.39
C ALA A 55 12.92 14.65 -4.50
N ASP A 56 11.72 15.24 -4.44
CA ASP A 56 11.42 16.38 -3.57
C ASP A 56 11.23 15.89 -2.12
N GLU A 57 12.07 16.39 -1.22
CA GLU A 57 12.11 15.99 0.20
C GLU A 57 10.77 16.21 0.90
N LYS A 58 10.06 17.30 0.61
CA LYS A 58 8.76 17.57 1.24
C LYS A 58 7.70 16.56 0.81
N GLN A 59 7.71 16.15 -0.46
CA GLN A 59 6.81 15.09 -0.93
C GLN A 59 7.23 13.72 -0.38
N HIS A 60 8.53 13.47 -0.24
CA HIS A 60 9.04 12.24 0.36
C HIS A 60 8.61 12.11 1.83
N ASP A 61 8.82 13.14 2.65
CA ASP A 61 8.41 13.20 4.05
C ASP A 61 6.89 13.05 4.21
N ARG A 62 6.13 13.70 3.32
CA ARG A 62 4.69 13.51 3.25
C ARG A 62 4.35 12.05 2.96
N GLY A 63 5.01 11.43 1.99
CA GLY A 63 4.86 10.01 1.67
C GLY A 63 5.12 9.12 2.88
N HIS A 64 6.19 9.38 3.62
CA HIS A 64 6.53 8.68 4.86
C HIS A 64 5.38 8.74 5.88
N SER A 65 4.85 9.95 6.14
CA SER A 65 3.70 10.11 7.05
C SER A 65 2.44 9.37 6.56
N GLU A 66 2.11 9.49 5.27
CA GLU A 66 0.92 8.85 4.69
C GLU A 66 1.02 7.32 4.73
N VAL A 67 2.21 6.73 4.49
CA VAL A 67 2.43 5.28 4.62
C VAL A 67 2.18 4.81 6.05
N LEU A 68 2.74 5.49 7.05
CA LEU A 68 2.57 5.12 8.45
C LEU A 68 1.12 5.27 8.92
N ASP A 69 0.45 6.34 8.50
CA ASP A 69 -0.96 6.57 8.79
C ASP A 69 -1.84 5.48 8.19
N LEU A 70 -1.55 5.03 6.96
CA LEU A 70 -2.26 3.91 6.33
C LEU A 70 -2.02 2.59 7.06
N CYS A 71 -0.79 2.33 7.52
CA CYS A 71 -0.47 1.13 8.29
C CYS A 71 -1.23 1.06 9.63
N LYS A 72 -1.48 2.23 10.25
CA LYS A 72 -2.16 2.35 11.55
C LYS A 72 -3.65 2.65 11.44
N ARG A 73 -4.19 2.76 10.23
CA ARG A 73 -5.57 3.16 9.98
C ARG A 73 -6.58 2.24 10.66
N ASN A 74 -7.74 2.80 10.99
CA ASN A 74 -8.92 2.09 11.47
C ASN A 74 -10.15 2.54 10.66
N PRO A 75 -10.89 1.65 9.96
CA PRO A 75 -10.66 0.20 9.85
C PRO A 75 -9.33 -0.15 9.16
N PRO A 76 -8.71 -1.31 9.49
CA PRO A 76 -7.50 -1.80 8.82
C PRO A 76 -7.71 -1.98 7.31
N ILE A 77 -6.63 -1.90 6.56
CA ILE A 77 -6.63 -2.22 5.13
C ILE A 77 -6.64 -3.75 5.01
N THR A 78 -7.65 -4.29 4.34
CA THR A 78 -7.81 -5.74 4.13
C THR A 78 -7.68 -6.15 2.66
N GLU A 79 -7.55 -5.19 1.75
CA GLU A 79 -7.39 -5.45 0.31
C GLU A 79 -5.94 -5.89 0.02
N PRO A 80 -5.70 -7.13 -0.46
CA PRO A 80 -4.35 -7.66 -0.63
C PRO A 80 -3.46 -6.78 -1.52
N GLU A 81 -3.99 -6.29 -2.64
CA GLU A 81 -3.25 -5.44 -3.57
C GLU A 81 -2.78 -4.14 -2.91
N ALA A 82 -3.58 -3.57 -2.01
CA ALA A 82 -3.20 -2.39 -1.25
C ALA A 82 -2.11 -2.71 -0.20
N ILE A 83 -2.20 -3.88 0.45
CA ILE A 83 -1.19 -4.34 1.41
C ILE A 83 0.16 -4.54 0.71
N TYR A 84 0.20 -5.23 -0.44
CA TYR A 84 1.43 -5.39 -1.23
C TYR A 84 2.00 -4.06 -1.69
N GLN A 85 1.14 -3.12 -2.12
CA GLN A 85 1.60 -1.79 -2.51
C GLN A 85 2.23 -1.03 -1.33
N LEU A 86 1.67 -1.15 -0.12
CA LEU A 86 2.26 -0.60 1.11
C LEU A 86 3.57 -1.30 1.48
N HIS A 87 3.68 -2.61 1.27
CA HIS A 87 4.95 -3.33 1.44
C HIS A 87 6.06 -2.73 0.59
N HIS A 88 5.80 -2.44 -0.69
CA HIS A 88 6.77 -1.78 -1.56
C HIS A 88 7.15 -0.39 -1.04
N ALA A 89 6.18 0.38 -0.52
CA ALA A 89 6.45 1.68 0.09
C ALA A 89 7.29 1.58 1.37
N LEU A 90 6.97 0.64 2.26
CA LEU A 90 7.72 0.36 3.47
C LEU A 90 9.15 -0.10 3.17
N ARG A 91 9.36 -0.88 2.10
CA ARG A 91 10.71 -1.26 1.64
C ARG A 91 11.50 -0.05 1.16
N ALA A 92 10.89 0.83 0.38
CA ALA A 92 11.52 2.07 -0.07
C ALA A 92 11.92 2.99 1.10
N LEU A 93 11.18 2.94 2.21
CA LEU A 93 11.48 3.66 3.45
C LEU A 93 12.38 2.89 4.43
N SER A 94 12.80 1.66 4.10
CA SER A 94 13.52 0.75 5.02
C SER A 94 12.78 0.43 6.33
N LEU A 95 11.45 0.55 6.36
CA LEU A 95 10.57 0.29 7.52
C LEU A 95 9.86 -1.07 7.47
N TYR A 96 10.08 -1.84 6.40
CA TYR A 96 9.36 -3.10 6.15
C TYR A 96 9.44 -4.09 7.33
N LYS A 97 10.62 -4.26 7.93
CA LYS A 97 10.81 -5.23 9.01
C LYS A 97 9.98 -4.91 10.26
N GLU A 98 9.71 -3.64 10.50
CA GLU A 98 9.00 -3.16 11.69
C GLU A 98 7.49 -3.08 11.47
N GLU A 99 7.06 -2.54 10.33
CA GLU A 99 5.65 -2.22 10.08
C GLU A 99 4.96 -3.24 9.16
N GLY A 100 5.70 -3.96 8.31
CA GLY A 100 5.14 -4.95 7.36
C GLY A 100 4.37 -6.08 8.06
N PRO A 101 4.96 -6.78 9.04
CA PRO A 101 4.24 -7.81 9.79
C PRO A 101 3.01 -7.27 10.54
N LYS A 102 3.12 -6.08 11.13
CA LYS A 102 2.00 -5.45 11.86
C LYS A 102 0.82 -5.14 10.93
N LEU A 103 1.10 -4.75 9.69
CA LEU A 103 0.06 -4.50 8.69
C LEU A 103 -0.75 -5.77 8.41
N TRP A 104 -0.08 -6.92 8.22
CA TRP A 104 -0.76 -8.20 8.05
C TRP A 104 -1.53 -8.64 9.30
N GLU A 105 -0.91 -8.57 10.48
CA GLU A 105 -1.55 -8.91 11.76
C GLU A 105 -2.86 -8.14 11.95
N ARG A 106 -2.88 -6.85 11.59
CA ARG A 106 -4.09 -6.01 11.66
C ARG A 106 -5.12 -6.38 10.60
N ALA A 107 -4.69 -6.69 9.38
CA ALA A 107 -5.59 -7.11 8.31
C ALA A 107 -6.31 -8.42 8.67
N VAL A 108 -5.55 -9.45 9.09
CA VAL A 108 -6.11 -10.77 9.44
C VAL A 108 -6.93 -10.75 10.73
N GLY A 109 -6.67 -9.80 11.64
CA GLY A 109 -7.48 -9.63 12.86
C GLY A 109 -8.82 -8.93 12.64
N SER A 110 -9.07 -8.36 11.45
CA SER A 110 -10.21 -7.45 11.24
C SER A 110 -11.46 -8.09 10.64
N THR A 111 -11.36 -9.29 10.07
CA THR A 111 -12.44 -9.96 9.32
C THR A 111 -12.58 -11.44 9.74
N GLN A 112 -13.82 -11.96 9.79
CA GLN A 112 -14.10 -13.31 10.29
C GLN A 112 -13.71 -14.44 9.30
N ASP A 113 -13.56 -14.15 8.01
CA ASP A 113 -13.18 -15.13 6.97
C ASP A 113 -11.91 -14.67 6.23
N ASN A 114 -10.75 -14.96 6.83
CA ASN A 114 -9.45 -14.41 6.43
C ASN A 114 -8.47 -15.44 5.89
N LYS A 115 -8.94 -16.63 5.49
CA LYS A 115 -8.05 -17.72 5.05
C LYS A 115 -7.11 -17.28 3.92
N ASP A 116 -7.61 -16.53 2.95
CA ASP A 116 -6.79 -16.00 1.85
C ASP A 116 -5.71 -15.04 2.36
N LEU A 117 -6.05 -14.13 3.28
CA LEU A 117 -5.09 -13.20 3.87
C LEU A 117 -4.03 -13.91 4.73
N TYR A 118 -4.41 -14.93 5.50
CA TYR A 118 -3.46 -15.76 6.26
C TYR A 118 -2.50 -16.50 5.33
N ILE A 119 -3.00 -17.13 4.26
CA ILE A 119 -2.13 -17.82 3.27
C ILE A 119 -1.16 -16.83 2.62
N ARG A 120 -1.63 -15.64 2.25
CA ARG A 120 -0.78 -14.59 1.68
C ARG A 120 0.27 -14.10 2.66
N TRP A 121 -0.10 -13.87 3.92
CA TRP A 121 0.84 -13.48 4.97
C TRP A 121 1.90 -14.56 5.20
N LEU A 122 1.52 -15.84 5.26
CA LEU A 122 2.45 -16.95 5.40
C LEU A 122 3.45 -17.00 4.24
N ASN A 123 2.96 -16.91 3.00
CA ASN A 123 3.81 -16.92 1.81
C ASN A 123 4.81 -15.75 1.81
N GLU A 124 4.37 -14.57 2.22
CA GLU A 124 5.24 -13.39 2.35
C GLU A 124 6.28 -13.59 3.47
N ALA A 125 5.86 -14.11 4.63
CA ALA A 125 6.76 -14.37 5.75
C ALA A 125 7.83 -15.42 5.39
N ILE A 126 7.46 -16.45 4.63
CA ILE A 126 8.40 -17.44 4.09
C ILE A 126 9.38 -16.78 3.10
N ALA A 127 8.87 -15.99 2.15
CA ALA A 127 9.69 -15.32 1.14
C ALA A 127 10.75 -14.39 1.78
N GLU A 128 10.41 -13.74 2.89
CA GLU A 128 11.30 -12.84 3.64
C GLU A 128 12.13 -13.54 4.73
N SER A 129 12.04 -14.88 4.84
CA SER A 129 12.67 -15.65 5.93
C SER A 129 12.31 -15.15 7.33
N ASN A 130 11.13 -14.55 7.49
CA ASN A 130 10.59 -14.08 8.76
C ASN A 130 9.84 -15.22 9.46
N TRP A 131 10.62 -16.16 10.01
CA TRP A 131 10.10 -17.36 10.67
C TRP A 131 9.20 -17.06 11.88
N LEU A 132 9.44 -15.95 12.58
CA LEU A 132 8.62 -15.52 13.71
C LEU A 132 7.21 -15.14 13.25
N SER A 133 7.09 -14.41 12.12
CA SER A 133 5.79 -14.13 11.52
C SER A 133 5.15 -15.39 10.94
N ALA A 134 5.91 -16.27 10.29
CA ALA A 134 5.39 -17.51 9.72
C ALA A 134 4.78 -18.44 10.78
N GLN A 135 5.36 -18.48 11.99
CA GLN A 135 4.83 -19.27 13.11
C GLN A 135 3.52 -18.70 13.69
N LYS A 136 3.24 -17.42 13.48
CA LYS A 136 2.06 -16.73 14.02
C LYS A 136 0.81 -16.86 13.14
N VAL A 137 0.99 -17.23 11.86
CA VAL A 137 -0.12 -17.52 10.93
C VAL A 137 -0.78 -18.83 11.32
#